data_AF-A0A966EZV0-F1
#
_entry.id   AF-A0A966EZV0-F1
#
_cell.length_a   1.000
_cell.length_b   1.000
_cell.length_c   1.000
_cell.angle_alpha   90.00
_cell.angle_beta   90.00
_cell.angle_gamma   90.00
#
_symmetry.space_group_name_H-M   'P 1'
#
loop_
_entity.id
_entity.type
_entity.pdbx_description
1 polymer ?
#
loop_
_entity_poly.entity_id
_entity_poly.type
_entity_poly.pdbx_seq_one_letter_code
_entity_poly.pdbx_strand_id
1 'polypeptide(L)'
;SQDTLQHHPDRAKLALLAAAGHAQLGQTEPARQYTRLAQDWGCAKKLVAQVLISGTHNSLARAAAVSGRPEQARSHFEHAVRIGMPHADASLLTPARAQKQLADMGLLTAATYQQLTALEAKTSPIRRHSQTPTNVSARVAQCLASDDVHATVDHLIADPALSPVTRFNILIDVAQGLLGRKDKMSATNFLRQAMRLPDTDQPDLQVKLVKLLVDVGRSDDAAEHMLQRTLRSLPPLALDPKTADLIAQAHAATRAVIEKKSEHGHDLLLSWLTANLKQMAPSAKPRILIEIGTTREDVPGQGSTAKIAAFCKANGLHFITVDMDPHNSLMAAQAFKASSTPFEAITAKGEDYLRQYPGQFDFIFLDAYDFDHGNHSELRQSRYEKFLGARIDEEQCHQMHLECAQSVLTKLAPDGVVCMDDTWLDKGAWTAKGTLAMPYFLQHGFHVIEARNRAALLVRTPTAA
;
A
#
# COMPACT_ATOMS: atom_id res chain seq x y z
N SER A 1 -39.89 -20.87 1.98
CA SER A 1 -39.20 -20.93 0.67
C SER A 1 -38.76 -19.52 0.29
N GLN A 2 -37.89 -19.37 -0.71
CA GLN A 2 -37.41 -18.07 -1.20
C GLN A 2 -38.59 -17.14 -1.60
N ASP A 3 -39.68 -17.71 -2.13
CA ASP A 3 -40.92 -17.03 -2.48
C ASP A 3 -41.64 -16.37 -1.29
N THR A 4 -41.52 -16.92 -0.08
CA THR A 4 -42.19 -16.36 1.12
C THR A 4 -41.52 -15.07 1.60
N LEU A 5 -40.23 -14.90 1.36
CA LEU A 5 -39.46 -13.73 1.80
C LEU A 5 -39.60 -12.55 0.83
N GLN A 6 -39.82 -12.81 -0.46
CA GLN A 6 -39.79 -11.79 -1.51
C GLN A 6 -40.84 -10.68 -1.33
N HIS A 7 -41.98 -11.01 -0.70
CA HIS A 7 -43.09 -10.09 -0.45
C HIS A 7 -43.12 -9.51 0.98
N HIS A 8 -42.17 -9.85 1.84
CA HIS A 8 -42.16 -9.38 3.22
C HIS A 8 -41.64 -7.92 3.31
N PRO A 9 -42.26 -7.02 4.11
CA PRO A 9 -41.82 -5.64 4.24
C PRO A 9 -40.37 -5.51 4.75
N ASP A 10 -39.95 -6.39 5.66
CA ASP A 10 -38.56 -6.45 6.17
C ASP A 10 -37.64 -7.43 5.42
N ARG A 11 -37.96 -7.80 4.17
CA ARG A 11 -37.20 -8.82 3.40
C ARG A 11 -35.69 -8.58 3.37
N ALA A 12 -35.23 -7.33 3.28
CA ALA A 12 -33.81 -6.99 3.29
C ALA A 12 -33.11 -7.35 4.62
N LYS A 13 -33.78 -7.10 5.76
CA LYS A 13 -33.24 -7.45 7.08
C LYS A 13 -33.31 -8.95 7.33
N LEU A 14 -34.38 -9.62 6.88
CA LEU A 14 -34.52 -11.07 6.99
C LEU A 14 -33.48 -11.80 6.16
N ALA A 15 -33.18 -11.31 4.94
CA ALA A 15 -32.08 -11.83 4.13
C ALA A 15 -30.73 -11.64 4.83
N LEU A 16 -30.48 -10.49 5.46
CA LEU A 16 -29.26 -10.27 6.22
C LEU A 16 -29.15 -11.19 7.45
N LEU A 17 -30.26 -11.47 8.14
CA LEU A 17 -30.30 -12.44 9.24
C LEU A 17 -30.05 -13.86 8.74
N ALA A 18 -30.64 -14.26 7.62
CA ALA A 18 -30.36 -15.54 6.98
C ALA A 18 -28.88 -15.66 6.60
N ALA A 19 -28.29 -14.59 6.05
CA ALA A 19 -26.86 -14.54 5.75
C ALA A 19 -25.99 -14.78 7.00
N ALA A 20 -26.32 -14.11 8.11
CA ALA A 20 -25.62 -14.30 9.38
C ALA A 20 -25.78 -15.73 9.93
N GLY A 21 -26.97 -16.33 9.81
CA GLY A 21 -27.22 -17.72 10.20
C GLY A 21 -26.39 -18.71 9.38
N HIS A 22 -26.41 -18.58 8.05
CA HIS A 22 -25.58 -19.40 7.16
C HIS A 22 -24.09 -19.25 7.46
N ALA A 23 -23.62 -18.03 7.71
CA ALA A 23 -22.23 -17.79 8.09
C ALA A 23 -21.84 -18.49 9.39
N GLN A 24 -22.72 -18.49 10.41
CA GLN A 24 -22.48 -19.17 11.69
C GLN A 24 -22.42 -20.70 11.56
N LEU A 25 -23.14 -21.26 10.58
CA LEU A 25 -23.12 -22.68 10.24
C LEU A 25 -21.95 -23.07 9.32
N GLY A 26 -21.07 -22.14 8.95
CA GLY A 26 -19.95 -22.39 8.03
C GLY A 26 -20.37 -22.49 6.56
N GLN A 27 -21.61 -22.14 6.22
CA GLN A 27 -22.16 -22.19 4.86
C GLN A 27 -21.85 -20.87 4.14
N THR A 28 -20.61 -20.76 3.65
CA THR A 28 -20.05 -19.52 3.08
C THR A 28 -20.77 -19.05 1.81
N GLU A 29 -21.12 -19.99 0.92
CA GLU A 29 -21.76 -19.64 -0.35
C GLU A 29 -23.21 -19.14 -0.16
N PRO A 30 -24.09 -19.83 0.60
CA PRO A 30 -25.39 -19.27 0.97
C PRO A 30 -25.28 -17.93 1.70
N ALA A 31 -24.32 -17.77 2.62
CA ALA A 31 -24.13 -16.51 3.34
C ALA A 31 -23.84 -15.33 2.39
N ARG A 32 -23.00 -15.54 1.37
CA ARG A 32 -22.70 -14.54 0.33
C ARG A 32 -23.93 -14.21 -0.51
N GLN A 33 -24.68 -15.23 -0.92
CA GLN A 33 -25.89 -15.05 -1.72
C GLN A 33 -26.93 -14.22 -0.96
N TYR A 34 -27.22 -14.55 0.29
CA TYR A 34 -28.16 -13.79 1.12
C TYR A 34 -27.65 -12.39 1.49
N THR A 35 -26.33 -12.18 1.60
CA THR A 35 -25.76 -10.85 1.80
C THR A 35 -26.01 -9.94 0.59
N ARG A 36 -25.79 -10.46 -0.63
CA ARG A 36 -26.10 -9.73 -1.87
C ARG A 36 -27.60 -9.45 -1.97
N LEU A 37 -28.42 -10.44 -1.69
CA LEU A 37 -29.88 -10.30 -1.71
C LEU A 37 -30.37 -9.22 -0.73
N ALA A 38 -29.78 -9.14 0.47
CA ALA A 38 -30.07 -8.08 1.43
C ALA A 38 -29.72 -6.69 0.87
N GLN A 39 -28.57 -6.55 0.21
CA GLN A 39 -28.14 -5.30 -0.41
C GLN A 39 -29.05 -4.91 -1.57
N ASP A 40 -29.37 -5.85 -2.46
CA ASP A 40 -30.25 -5.63 -3.62
C ASP A 40 -31.67 -5.25 -3.19
N TRP A 41 -32.14 -5.78 -2.06
CA TRP A 41 -33.42 -5.41 -1.46
C TRP A 41 -33.38 -4.13 -0.60
N GLY A 42 -32.28 -3.38 -0.64
CA GLY A 42 -32.19 -2.05 -0.04
C GLY A 42 -31.76 -2.03 1.43
N CYS A 43 -31.13 -3.10 1.94
CA CYS A 43 -30.56 -3.06 3.28
C CYS A 43 -29.44 -2.01 3.37
N ALA A 44 -29.48 -1.16 4.39
CA ALA A 44 -28.49 -0.11 4.57
C ALA A 44 -27.08 -0.71 4.71
N LYS A 45 -26.12 -0.22 3.92
CA LYS A 45 -24.71 -0.69 3.93
C LYS A 45 -24.10 -0.70 5.34
N LYS A 46 -24.46 0.28 6.17
CA LYS A 46 -24.06 0.36 7.58
C LYS A 46 -24.55 -0.85 8.40
N LEU A 47 -25.80 -1.27 8.22
CA LEU A 47 -26.38 -2.41 8.92
C LEU A 47 -25.75 -3.73 8.45
N VAL A 48 -25.50 -3.87 7.13
CA VAL A 48 -24.77 -5.02 6.58
C VAL A 48 -23.38 -5.12 7.20
N ALA A 49 -22.61 -4.03 7.19
CA ALA A 49 -21.28 -3.99 7.79
C ALA A 49 -21.33 -4.32 9.29
N GLN A 50 -22.28 -3.74 10.03
CA GLN A 50 -22.47 -3.97 11.46
C GLN A 50 -22.70 -5.47 11.78
N VAL A 51 -23.57 -6.15 11.03
CA VAL A 51 -23.83 -7.58 11.22
C VAL A 51 -22.59 -8.42 10.90
N LEU A 52 -21.87 -8.10 9.81
CA LEU A 52 -20.65 -8.82 9.42
C LEU A 52 -19.54 -8.66 10.47
N ILE A 53 -19.28 -7.44 10.93
CA ILE A 53 -18.26 -7.14 11.94
C ILE A 53 -18.61 -7.83 13.28
N SER A 54 -19.88 -7.79 13.69
CA SER A 54 -20.37 -8.52 14.88
C SER A 54 -20.12 -10.04 14.74
N GLY A 55 -20.39 -10.60 13.56
CA GLY A 55 -20.10 -12.01 13.23
C GLY A 55 -18.61 -12.36 13.33
N THR A 56 -17.74 -11.51 12.80
CA THR A 56 -16.28 -11.67 12.90
C THR A 56 -15.81 -11.72 14.36
N HIS A 57 -16.25 -10.77 15.18
CA HIS A 57 -15.92 -10.79 16.61
C HIS A 57 -16.46 -12.03 17.32
N ASN A 58 -17.65 -12.53 16.96
CA ASN A 58 -18.17 -13.78 17.51
C ASN A 58 -17.27 -14.98 17.17
N SER A 59 -16.79 -15.08 15.93
CA SER A 59 -15.88 -16.15 15.50
C SER A 59 -14.52 -16.05 16.21
N LEU A 60 -13.97 -14.84 16.35
CA LEU A 60 -12.72 -14.61 17.09
C LEU A 60 -12.87 -14.96 18.57
N ALA A 61 -14.02 -14.65 19.18
CA ALA A 61 -14.31 -15.01 20.56
C ALA A 61 -14.30 -16.54 20.76
N ARG A 62 -14.94 -17.28 19.84
CA ARG A 62 -14.94 -18.75 19.84
C ARG A 62 -13.53 -19.33 19.68
N ALA A 63 -12.74 -18.79 18.74
CA ALA A 63 -11.37 -19.23 18.53
C ALA A 63 -10.47 -18.98 19.75
N ALA A 64 -10.59 -17.81 20.38
CA ALA A 64 -9.87 -17.46 21.60
C ALA A 64 -10.27 -18.39 22.76
N ALA A 65 -11.56 -18.75 22.88
CA ALA A 65 -12.04 -19.67 23.90
C ALA A 65 -11.48 -21.09 23.72
N VAL A 66 -11.52 -21.64 22.50
CA VAL A 66 -10.90 -22.95 22.18
C VAL A 66 -9.40 -22.94 22.49
N SER A 67 -8.75 -21.78 22.30
CA SER A 67 -7.31 -21.58 22.54
C SER A 67 -6.95 -21.31 24.01
N GLY A 68 -7.90 -21.42 24.95
CA GLY A 68 -7.65 -21.19 26.38
C GLY A 68 -7.33 -19.74 26.74
N ARG A 69 -7.84 -18.76 25.98
CA ARG A 69 -7.64 -17.30 26.20
C ARG A 69 -8.95 -16.61 26.63
N PRO A 70 -9.40 -16.80 27.89
CA PRO A 70 -10.73 -16.38 28.33
C PRO A 70 -10.94 -14.85 28.29
N GLU A 71 -9.92 -14.06 28.61
CA GLU A 71 -9.99 -12.58 28.55
C GLU A 71 -10.22 -12.07 27.13
N GLN A 72 -9.48 -12.61 26.16
CA GLN A 72 -9.63 -12.26 24.74
C GLN A 72 -10.99 -12.72 24.21
N ALA A 73 -11.44 -13.91 24.61
CA ALA A 73 -12.76 -14.42 24.25
C ALA A 73 -13.87 -13.48 24.77
N ARG A 74 -13.80 -13.08 26.04
CA ARG A 74 -14.75 -12.13 26.66
C ARG A 74 -14.76 -10.79 25.92
N SER A 75 -13.59 -10.20 25.69
CA SER A 75 -13.48 -8.94 24.95
C SER A 75 -14.12 -9.03 23.58
N HIS A 76 -13.86 -10.10 22.82
CA HIS A 76 -14.47 -10.29 21.51
C HIS A 76 -16.00 -10.54 21.58
N PHE A 77 -16.51 -11.27 22.58
CA PHE A 77 -17.95 -11.40 22.77
C PHE A 77 -18.61 -10.04 23.08
N GLU A 78 -17.98 -9.20 23.89
CA GLU A 78 -18.46 -7.86 24.22
C GLU A 78 -18.53 -6.96 22.98
N HIS A 79 -17.48 -6.98 22.15
CA HIS A 79 -17.46 -6.26 20.87
C HIS A 79 -18.55 -6.78 19.92
N ALA A 80 -18.75 -8.09 19.84
CA ALA A 80 -19.82 -8.68 19.01
C ALA A 80 -21.20 -8.18 19.43
N VAL A 81 -21.48 -8.09 20.74
CA VAL A 81 -22.74 -7.58 21.29
C VAL A 81 -22.88 -6.08 21.04
N ARG A 82 -21.87 -5.26 21.38
CA ARG A 82 -21.94 -3.80 21.20
C ARG A 82 -22.12 -3.41 19.74
N ILE A 83 -21.44 -4.10 18.83
CA ILE A 83 -21.56 -3.82 17.40
C ILE A 83 -22.90 -4.33 16.89
N GLY A 84 -23.31 -5.57 17.21
CA GLY A 84 -24.57 -6.12 16.73
C GLY A 84 -25.81 -5.43 17.30
N MET A 85 -25.71 -4.93 18.53
CA MET A 85 -26.82 -4.36 19.33
C MET A 85 -26.34 -3.11 20.09
N PRO A 86 -26.06 -1.99 19.40
CA PRO A 86 -25.44 -0.79 19.99
C PRO A 86 -26.26 -0.09 21.07
N HIS A 87 -27.55 -0.42 21.20
CA HIS A 87 -28.45 0.12 22.23
C HIS A 87 -28.78 -0.88 23.34
N ALA A 88 -28.22 -2.09 23.29
CA ALA A 88 -28.48 -3.10 24.30
C ALA A 88 -27.43 -3.06 25.42
N ASP A 89 -27.82 -3.53 26.59
CA ASP A 89 -26.90 -3.64 27.72
C ASP A 89 -25.89 -4.77 27.46
N ALA A 90 -24.70 -4.37 27.02
CA ALA A 90 -23.62 -5.30 26.73
C ALA A 90 -23.18 -6.07 27.97
N SER A 91 -23.35 -5.51 29.18
CA SER A 91 -22.97 -6.19 30.42
C SER A 91 -23.87 -7.40 30.69
N LEU A 92 -25.16 -7.33 30.32
CA LEU A 92 -26.11 -8.43 30.48
C LEU A 92 -26.05 -9.44 29.34
N LEU A 93 -25.86 -8.97 28.10
CA LEU A 93 -25.93 -9.84 26.92
C LEU A 93 -24.62 -10.58 26.62
N THR A 94 -23.48 -10.03 27.02
CA THR A 94 -22.17 -10.67 26.78
C THR A 94 -22.04 -12.01 27.51
N PRO A 95 -22.36 -12.13 28.82
CA PRO A 95 -22.30 -13.39 29.53
C PRO A 95 -23.26 -14.44 28.95
N ALA A 96 -24.50 -14.05 28.67
CA ALA A 96 -25.51 -14.95 28.10
C ALA A 96 -25.10 -15.50 26.72
N ARG A 97 -24.55 -14.61 25.87
CA ARG A 97 -24.04 -15.02 24.55
C ARG A 97 -22.82 -15.93 24.67
N ALA A 98 -21.85 -15.56 25.51
CA ALA A 98 -20.65 -16.37 25.74
C ALA A 98 -21.03 -17.77 26.24
N GLN A 99 -21.93 -17.86 27.22
CA GLN A 99 -22.41 -19.13 27.76
C GLN A 99 -23.03 -20.01 26.67
N LYS A 100 -23.96 -19.47 25.87
CA LYS A 100 -24.61 -20.25 24.81
C LYS A 100 -23.60 -20.74 23.77
N GLN A 101 -22.71 -19.86 23.31
CA GLN A 101 -21.71 -20.21 22.29
C GLN A 101 -20.67 -21.23 22.80
N LEU A 102 -20.25 -21.14 24.06
CA LEU A 102 -19.35 -22.10 24.67
C LEU A 102 -20.01 -23.46 24.91
N ALA A 103 -21.29 -23.46 25.31
CA ALA A 103 -22.09 -24.67 25.43
C ALA A 103 -22.25 -25.39 24.08
N ASP A 104 -22.54 -24.64 23.02
CA ASP A 104 -22.68 -25.18 21.66
C ASP A 104 -21.35 -25.77 21.12
N MET A 105 -20.21 -25.38 21.70
CA MET A 105 -18.89 -25.95 21.39
C MET A 105 -18.45 -27.06 22.34
N GLY A 106 -19.26 -27.42 23.34
CA GLY A 106 -18.88 -28.40 24.36
C GLY A 106 -17.79 -27.92 25.32
N LEU A 107 -17.52 -26.61 25.39
CA LEU A 107 -16.46 -26.00 26.21
C LEU A 107 -16.96 -25.50 27.57
N LEU A 108 -18.24 -25.70 27.89
CA LEU A 108 -18.82 -25.22 29.14
C LEU A 108 -18.41 -26.11 30.32
N THR A 109 -17.29 -25.79 30.96
CA THR A 109 -16.93 -26.37 32.27
C THR A 109 -17.26 -25.38 33.40
N ALA A 110 -17.48 -25.88 34.62
CA ALA A 110 -17.69 -25.04 35.80
C ALA A 110 -16.55 -24.03 36.04
N ALA A 111 -15.31 -24.41 35.69
CA ALA A 111 -14.13 -23.56 35.81
C ALA A 111 -14.09 -22.44 34.76
N THR A 112 -14.44 -22.74 33.50
CA THR A 112 -14.53 -21.75 32.41
C THR A 112 -15.64 -20.73 32.69
N TYR A 113 -16.75 -21.17 33.30
CA TYR A 113 -17.85 -20.30 33.71
C TYR A 113 -17.43 -19.33 34.82
N GLN A 114 -16.78 -19.83 35.88
CA GLN A 114 -16.29 -18.97 36.98
C GLN A 114 -15.25 -17.95 36.53
N GLN A 115 -14.35 -18.29 35.60
CA GLN A 115 -13.36 -17.34 35.09
C GLN A 115 -13.99 -16.21 34.27
N LEU A 116 -15.05 -16.50 33.51
CA LEU A 116 -15.73 -15.48 32.69
C LEU A 116 -16.64 -14.57 33.52
N THR A 117 -17.24 -15.06 34.60
CA THR A 117 -18.13 -14.28 35.48
C THR A 117 -17.38 -13.55 36.61
N ALA A 118 -16.29 -14.11 37.16
CA ALA A 118 -15.54 -13.48 38.26
C ALA A 118 -14.84 -12.15 37.90
N LEU A 119 -14.74 -11.83 36.62
CA LEU A 119 -14.17 -10.56 36.12
C LEU A 119 -15.12 -9.35 36.26
N GLU A 120 -16.37 -9.55 36.66
CA GLU A 120 -17.31 -8.45 36.96
C GLU A 120 -16.95 -7.68 38.24
N ALA A 121 -16.14 -8.27 39.13
CA ALA A 121 -15.80 -7.68 40.42
C ALA A 121 -14.51 -6.83 40.43
N LYS A 122 -13.81 -6.68 39.30
CA LYS A 122 -12.55 -5.92 39.22
C LYS A 122 -12.53 -4.93 38.06
N THR A 123 -13.42 -3.95 38.07
CA THR A 123 -13.13 -2.68 37.38
C THR A 123 -12.13 -1.88 38.20
N SER A 124 -10.85 -2.04 37.89
CA SER A 124 -9.81 -1.08 38.25
C SER A 124 -9.19 -0.50 36.97
N PRO A 125 -8.78 0.77 37.01
CA PRO A 125 -8.51 1.54 35.82
C PRO A 125 -7.26 1.00 35.11
N ILE A 126 -7.37 0.97 33.78
CA ILE A 126 -6.30 0.67 32.83
C ILE A 126 -5.05 1.46 33.25
N ARG A 127 -4.05 0.75 33.77
CA ARG A 127 -2.70 1.29 33.99
C ARG A 127 -2.14 1.66 32.62
N ARG A 128 -1.99 2.96 32.37
CA ARG A 128 -1.14 3.48 31.30
C ARG A 128 0.30 3.05 31.59
N HIS A 129 0.76 2.00 30.93
CA HIS A 129 2.18 1.76 30.74
C HIS A 129 2.59 2.33 29.40
N SER A 130 3.08 3.57 29.44
CA SER A 130 3.96 4.10 28.40
C SER A 130 4.91 5.09 29.06
N GLN A 131 5.94 4.57 29.72
CA GLN A 131 7.19 5.32 29.82
C GLN A 131 7.90 5.18 28.47
N THR A 132 7.45 5.96 27.49
CA THR A 132 8.34 6.35 26.40
C THR A 132 9.44 7.21 27.04
N PRO A 133 10.73 7.03 26.66
CA PRO A 133 11.76 7.96 27.09
C PRO A 133 11.30 9.36 26.70
N THR A 134 11.24 10.28 27.66
CA THR A 134 10.68 11.64 27.57
C THR A 134 11.25 12.50 26.43
N ASN A 135 12.26 12.03 25.72
CA ASN A 135 12.88 12.67 24.57
C ASN A 135 12.21 12.31 23.21
N VAL A 136 11.63 11.11 23.04
CA VAL A 136 11.14 10.66 21.73
C VAL A 136 9.93 11.47 21.25
N SER A 137 8.93 11.66 22.11
CA SER A 137 7.73 12.44 21.74
C SER A 137 8.06 13.91 21.45
N ALA A 138 9.04 14.49 22.14
CA ALA A 138 9.53 15.85 21.86
C ALA A 138 10.22 15.92 20.48
N ARG A 139 11.07 14.93 20.15
CA ARG A 139 11.70 14.83 18.83
C ARG A 139 10.68 14.65 17.71
N VAL A 140 9.63 13.83 17.91
CA VAL A 140 8.53 13.68 16.94
C VAL A 140 7.78 15.01 16.75
N ALA A 141 7.47 15.72 17.83
CA ALA A 141 6.83 17.03 17.73
C ALA A 141 7.71 18.04 16.98
N GLN A 142 9.03 18.01 17.19
CA GLN A 142 9.99 18.82 16.45
C GLN A 142 10.04 18.45 14.96
N CYS A 143 10.04 17.16 14.62
CA CYS A 143 9.96 16.70 13.24
C CYS A 143 8.68 17.23 12.56
N LEU A 144 7.53 17.08 13.23
CA LEU A 144 6.26 17.58 12.71
C LEU A 144 6.24 19.10 12.58
N ALA A 145 6.92 19.84 13.46
CA ALA A 145 7.02 21.30 13.38
C ALA A 145 8.01 21.79 12.32
N SER A 146 8.81 20.90 11.73
CA SER A 146 9.77 21.25 10.69
C SER A 146 9.08 21.51 9.35
N ASP A 147 9.67 22.44 8.57
CA ASP A 147 9.30 22.67 7.16
C ASP A 147 9.58 21.42 6.29
N ASP A 148 10.50 20.55 6.72
CA ASP A 148 10.86 19.30 6.04
C ASP A 148 10.75 18.11 7.00
N VAL A 149 9.51 17.66 7.19
CA VAL A 149 9.19 16.52 8.07
C VAL A 149 9.93 15.26 7.64
N HIS A 150 10.08 14.99 6.33
CA HIS A 150 10.78 13.81 5.84
C HIS A 150 12.26 13.82 6.22
N ALA A 151 12.99 14.89 5.88
CA ALA A 151 14.42 14.93 6.16
C ALA A 151 14.71 14.87 7.67
N THR A 152 13.87 15.51 8.49
CA THR A 152 14.04 15.45 9.95
C THR A 152 13.69 14.07 10.53
N VAL A 153 12.66 13.39 10.01
CA VAL A 153 12.33 12.01 10.41
C VAL A 153 13.41 11.03 9.94
N ASP A 154 13.90 11.14 8.71
CA ASP A 154 14.99 10.31 8.19
C ASP A 154 16.24 10.42 9.04
N HIS A 155 16.65 11.66 9.35
CA HIS A 155 17.79 11.91 10.21
C HIS A 155 17.59 11.31 11.60
N LEU A 156 16.36 11.44 12.13
CA LEU A 156 15.99 10.87 13.41
C LEU A 156 16.07 9.33 13.39
N ILE A 157 15.48 8.65 12.41
CA ILE A 157 15.43 7.18 12.36
C ILE A 157 16.74 6.55 11.89
N ALA A 158 17.61 7.28 11.18
CA ALA A 158 18.94 6.85 10.77
C ALA A 158 19.92 6.72 11.95
N ASP A 159 19.58 7.29 13.11
CA ASP A 159 20.38 7.17 14.34
C ASP A 159 20.58 5.68 14.70
N PRO A 160 21.82 5.16 14.67
CA PRO A 160 22.11 3.76 14.94
C PRO A 160 21.80 3.37 16.39
N ALA A 161 21.72 4.33 17.32
CA ALA A 161 21.40 4.08 18.72
C ALA A 161 19.91 3.72 18.93
N LEU A 162 19.03 4.00 17.96
CA LEU A 162 17.63 3.66 18.07
C LEU A 162 17.40 2.15 17.84
N SER A 163 16.60 1.54 18.71
CA SER A 163 16.12 0.18 18.50
C SER A 163 15.07 0.14 17.38
N PRO A 164 14.85 -1.02 16.73
CA PRO A 164 13.76 -1.18 15.75
C PRO A 164 12.38 -0.78 16.30
N VAL A 165 12.11 -1.10 17.56
CA VAL A 165 10.85 -0.74 18.24
C VAL A 165 10.72 0.77 18.41
N THR A 166 11.81 1.47 18.75
CA THR A 166 11.78 2.94 18.87
C THR A 166 11.57 3.59 17.51
N ARG A 167 12.22 3.11 16.45
CA ARG A 167 11.99 3.59 15.07
C ARG A 167 10.54 3.38 14.66
N PHE A 168 9.97 2.21 14.96
CA PHE A 168 8.57 1.92 14.69
C PHE A 168 7.64 2.92 15.38
N ASN A 169 7.83 3.18 16.67
CA ASN A 169 7.03 4.15 17.42
C ASN A 169 7.12 5.56 16.84
N ILE A 170 8.33 6.00 16.45
CA ILE A 170 8.52 7.31 15.82
C ILE A 170 7.69 7.42 14.54
N LEU A 171 7.78 6.42 13.65
CA LEU A 171 7.02 6.42 12.38
C LEU A 171 5.51 6.42 12.61
N ILE A 172 5.03 5.63 13.58
CA ILE A 172 3.62 5.58 13.96
C ILE A 172 3.12 6.91 14.52
N ASP A 173 3.89 7.56 15.40
CA ASP A 173 3.52 8.83 16.02
C ASP A 173 3.57 9.98 15.01
N VAL A 174 4.55 9.98 14.10
CA VAL A 174 4.61 10.91 12.96
C VAL A 174 3.38 10.74 12.06
N ALA A 175 3.05 9.51 11.66
CA ALA A 175 1.88 9.23 10.82
C ALA A 175 0.57 9.70 11.49
N GLN A 176 0.43 9.45 12.80
CA GLN A 176 -0.72 9.92 13.57
C GLN A 176 -0.80 11.46 13.60
N GLY A 177 0.34 12.15 13.75
CA GLY A 177 0.42 13.61 13.69
C GLY A 177 0.01 14.18 12.33
N LEU A 178 0.48 13.58 11.25
CA LEU A 178 0.13 13.97 9.88
C LEU A 178 -1.35 13.74 9.55
N LEU A 179 -1.91 12.63 10.02
CA LEU A 179 -3.35 12.37 9.91
C LEU A 179 -4.16 13.45 10.65
N GLY A 180 -3.69 13.93 11.80
CA GLY A 180 -4.28 15.07 12.51
C GLY A 180 -4.28 16.37 11.70
N ARG A 181 -3.31 16.53 10.79
CA ARG A 181 -3.23 17.64 9.81
C ARG A 181 -3.98 17.38 8.52
N LYS A 182 -4.72 16.25 8.43
CA LYS A 182 -5.42 15.76 7.24
C LYS A 182 -4.50 15.41 6.07
N ASP A 183 -3.21 15.24 6.31
CA ASP A 183 -2.25 14.77 5.30
C ASP A 183 -2.21 13.23 5.30
N LYS A 184 -3.21 12.64 4.62
CA LYS A 184 -3.35 11.18 4.55
C LYS A 184 -2.27 10.52 3.70
N MET A 185 -1.74 11.22 2.69
CA MET A 185 -0.75 10.65 1.78
C MET A 185 0.58 10.45 2.51
N SER A 186 1.09 11.51 3.15
CA SER A 186 2.32 11.43 3.94
C SER A 186 2.15 10.46 5.12
N ALA A 187 0.99 10.46 5.79
CA ALA A 187 0.71 9.49 6.85
C ALA A 187 0.78 8.04 6.33
N THR A 188 0.19 7.74 5.16
CA THR A 188 0.25 6.41 4.54
C THR A 188 1.70 5.99 4.27
N ASN A 189 2.52 6.90 3.73
CA ASN A 189 3.92 6.63 3.45
C ASN A 189 4.70 6.21 4.71
N PHE A 190 4.57 6.95 5.83
CA PHE A 190 5.25 6.58 7.07
C PHE A 190 4.71 5.29 7.70
N LEU A 191 3.42 4.98 7.56
CA LEU A 191 2.87 3.69 8.00
C LEU A 191 3.48 2.53 7.23
N ARG A 192 3.66 2.67 5.92
CA ARG A 192 4.34 1.64 5.11
C ARG A 192 5.82 1.51 5.44
N GLN A 193 6.51 2.61 5.71
CA GLN A 193 7.89 2.53 6.24
C GLN A 193 7.94 1.73 7.55
N ALA A 194 6.96 1.94 8.45
CA ALA A 194 6.87 1.18 9.70
C ALA A 194 6.65 -0.33 9.45
N MET A 195 5.87 -0.69 8.43
CA MET A 195 5.65 -2.09 8.03
C MET A 195 6.91 -2.79 7.50
N ARG A 196 7.90 -2.04 7.00
CA ARG A 196 9.17 -2.59 6.49
C ARG A 196 10.20 -2.85 7.59
N LEU A 197 10.00 -2.29 8.79
CA LEU A 197 10.87 -2.56 9.91
C LEU A 197 10.69 -4.02 10.38
N PRO A 198 11.74 -4.64 10.97
CA PRO A 198 11.60 -5.95 11.59
C PRO A 198 10.42 -5.99 12.55
N ASP A 199 9.67 -7.10 12.51
CA ASP A 199 8.43 -7.23 13.26
C ASP A 199 8.65 -6.94 14.74
N THR A 200 7.73 -6.19 15.34
CA THR A 200 7.76 -5.94 16.78
C THR A 200 6.89 -6.98 17.47
N ASP A 201 7.45 -7.65 18.48
CA ASP A 201 6.72 -8.59 19.34
C ASP A 201 5.72 -7.89 20.28
N GLN A 202 5.42 -6.59 20.05
CA GLN A 202 4.51 -5.79 20.87
C GLN A 202 3.12 -5.72 20.22
N PRO A 203 2.12 -6.48 20.70
CA PRO A 203 0.80 -6.53 20.07
C PRO A 203 0.10 -5.16 20.01
N ASP A 204 0.30 -4.31 21.02
CA ASP A 204 -0.35 -3.00 21.11
C ASP A 204 0.08 -2.06 19.97
N LEU A 205 1.37 -2.06 19.62
CA LEU A 205 1.90 -1.25 18.53
C LEU A 205 1.34 -1.68 17.18
N GLN A 206 1.06 -2.96 17.06
CA GLN A 206 0.63 -3.61 15.83
C GLN A 206 -0.86 -3.38 15.61
N VAL A 207 -1.65 -3.40 16.69
CA VAL A 207 -3.03 -2.92 16.69
C VAL A 207 -3.08 -1.42 16.34
N LYS A 208 -2.15 -0.60 16.87
CA LYS A 208 -2.08 0.83 16.55
C LYS A 208 -1.81 1.06 15.06
N LEU A 209 -0.86 0.34 14.46
CA LEU A 209 -0.58 0.37 13.02
C LEU A 209 -1.81 0.00 12.19
N VAL A 210 -2.46 -1.13 12.49
CA VAL A 210 -3.67 -1.59 11.78
C VAL A 210 -4.78 -0.55 11.84
N LYS A 211 -5.00 0.04 13.01
CA LYS A 211 -6.00 1.11 13.17
C LYS A 211 -5.68 2.31 12.29
N LEU A 212 -4.44 2.81 12.33
CA LEU A 212 -4.03 3.96 11.53
C LEU A 212 -4.13 3.69 10.02
N LEU A 213 -3.78 2.48 9.57
CA LEU A 213 -3.99 2.05 8.18
C LEU A 213 -5.46 2.13 7.78
N VAL A 214 -6.38 1.69 8.64
CA VAL A 214 -7.82 1.86 8.39
C VAL A 214 -8.22 3.33 8.34
N ASP A 215 -7.70 4.16 9.26
CA ASP A 215 -8.04 5.58 9.35
C ASP A 215 -7.56 6.38 8.12
N VAL A 216 -6.44 6.00 7.50
CA VAL A 216 -5.98 6.55 6.21
C VAL A 216 -6.71 5.95 5.00
N GLY A 217 -7.65 5.02 5.20
CA GLY A 217 -8.42 4.39 4.13
C GLY A 217 -7.73 3.17 3.49
N ARG A 218 -6.68 2.64 4.12
CA ARG A 218 -5.87 1.50 3.66
C ARG A 218 -6.24 0.22 4.41
N SER A 219 -7.54 -0.09 4.43
CA SER A 219 -8.08 -1.30 5.08
C SER A 219 -7.54 -2.59 4.47
N ASP A 220 -7.13 -2.53 3.21
CA ASP A 220 -6.50 -3.60 2.46
C ASP A 220 -5.09 -3.91 3.00
N ASP A 221 -4.23 -2.89 3.17
CA ASP A 221 -2.90 -3.07 3.78
C ASP A 221 -3.02 -3.50 5.25
N ALA A 222 -4.01 -2.99 5.98
CA ALA A 222 -4.32 -3.45 7.34
C ALA A 222 -4.67 -4.94 7.40
N ALA A 223 -5.53 -5.41 6.49
CA ALA A 223 -5.93 -6.82 6.42
C ALA A 223 -4.74 -7.71 6.06
N GLU A 224 -3.91 -7.30 5.11
CA GLU A 224 -2.70 -8.01 4.73
C GLU A 224 -1.72 -8.13 5.90
N HIS A 225 -1.45 -7.02 6.58
CA HIS A 225 -0.56 -7.00 7.74
C HIS A 225 -1.03 -7.96 8.84
N MET A 226 -2.33 -7.96 9.13
CA MET A 226 -2.93 -8.90 10.08
C MET A 226 -2.81 -10.36 9.62
N LEU A 227 -3.02 -10.64 8.33
CA LEU A 227 -2.89 -11.99 7.78
C LEU A 227 -1.44 -12.49 7.92
N GLN A 228 -0.46 -11.71 7.46
CA GLN A 228 0.95 -12.08 7.53
C GLN A 228 1.38 -12.33 8.98
N ARG A 229 1.00 -11.45 9.90
CA ARG A 229 1.27 -11.62 11.33
C ARG A 229 0.63 -12.88 11.89
N THR A 230 -0.63 -13.14 11.54
CA THR A 230 -1.35 -14.32 12.01
C THR A 230 -0.63 -15.58 11.55
N LEU A 231 -0.30 -15.68 10.26
CA LEU A 231 0.42 -16.81 9.68
C LEU A 231 1.78 -17.05 10.37
N ARG A 232 2.53 -15.99 10.69
CA ARG A 232 3.81 -16.10 11.43
C ARG A 232 3.65 -16.51 12.89
N SER A 233 2.55 -16.10 13.53
CA SER A 233 2.30 -16.34 14.96
C SER A 233 1.63 -17.68 15.27
N LEU A 234 1.15 -18.39 14.23
CA LEU A 234 0.52 -19.69 14.41
C LEU A 234 1.58 -20.72 14.81
N PRO A 235 1.32 -21.53 15.86
CA PRO A 235 2.22 -22.62 16.20
C PRO A 235 2.26 -23.64 15.04
N PRO A 236 3.40 -24.30 14.77
CA PRO A 236 3.54 -25.26 13.67
C PRO A 236 2.53 -26.43 13.70
N LEU A 237 1.96 -26.72 14.88
CA LEU A 237 0.90 -27.72 15.06
C LEU A 237 -0.49 -27.26 14.57
N ALA A 238 -0.73 -25.95 14.45
CA ALA A 238 -2.02 -25.39 14.00
C ALA A 238 -2.08 -25.20 12.48
N LEU A 239 -0.93 -24.95 11.86
CA LEU A 239 -0.79 -24.84 10.41
C LEU A 239 0.66 -25.19 10.06
N ASP A 240 0.89 -26.19 9.21
CA ASP A 240 2.26 -26.51 8.81
C ASP A 240 2.85 -25.37 7.94
N PRO A 241 4.18 -25.15 7.97
CA PRO A 241 4.80 -24.03 7.27
C PRO A 241 4.49 -23.99 5.77
N LYS A 242 4.39 -25.15 5.11
CA LYS A 242 4.10 -25.22 3.68
C LYS A 242 2.68 -24.73 3.38
N THR A 243 1.72 -25.09 4.21
CA THR A 243 0.34 -24.58 4.09
C THR A 243 0.28 -23.07 4.37
N ALA A 244 1.02 -22.58 5.37
CA ALA A 244 1.12 -21.13 5.63
C ALA A 244 1.67 -20.36 4.42
N ASP A 245 2.74 -20.88 3.81
CA ASP A 245 3.36 -20.29 2.61
C ASP A 245 2.40 -20.30 1.42
N LEU A 246 1.65 -21.38 1.21
CA LEU A 246 0.65 -21.46 0.15
C LEU A 246 -0.47 -20.42 0.32
N ILE A 247 -0.94 -20.19 1.55
CA ILE A 247 -1.94 -19.14 1.84
C ILE A 247 -1.34 -17.76 1.55
N ALA A 248 -0.11 -17.51 2.00
CA ALA A 248 0.58 -16.25 1.73
C ALA A 248 0.75 -16.01 0.23
N GLN A 249 1.15 -17.03 -0.54
CA GLN A 249 1.29 -16.96 -1.99
C GLN A 249 -0.04 -16.73 -2.70
N ALA A 250 -1.11 -17.43 -2.32
CA ALA A 250 -2.44 -17.26 -2.90
C ALA A 250 -3.01 -15.86 -2.64
N HIS A 251 -2.79 -15.33 -1.43
CA HIS A 251 -3.14 -13.95 -1.09
C HIS A 251 -2.34 -12.95 -1.93
N ALA A 252 -1.01 -13.11 -1.99
CA ALA A 252 -0.12 -12.26 -2.79
C ALA A 252 -0.51 -12.27 -4.28
N ALA A 253 -0.86 -13.44 -4.85
CA ALA A 253 -1.33 -13.54 -6.23
C ALA A 253 -2.66 -12.81 -6.44
N THR A 254 -3.59 -12.91 -5.49
CA THR A 254 -4.87 -12.18 -5.55
C THR A 254 -4.66 -10.67 -5.47
N ARG A 255 -3.74 -10.20 -4.61
CA ARG A 255 -3.33 -8.80 -4.50
C ARG A 255 -2.71 -8.29 -5.79
N ALA A 256 -1.78 -9.04 -6.36
CA ALA A 256 -1.13 -8.67 -7.62
C ALA A 256 -2.14 -8.44 -8.75
N VAL A 257 -3.21 -9.24 -8.82
CA VAL A 257 -4.30 -9.05 -9.81
C VAL A 257 -5.09 -7.77 -9.56
N ILE A 258 -5.31 -7.38 -8.30
CA ILE A 258 -6.00 -6.14 -7.94
C ILE A 258 -5.11 -4.93 -8.23
N GLU A 259 -3.83 -4.99 -7.85
CA GLU A 259 -2.85 -3.93 -8.06
C GLU A 259 -2.56 -3.70 -9.54
N LYS A 260 -2.55 -4.76 -10.36
CA LYS A 260 -2.38 -4.68 -11.82
C LYS A 260 -3.44 -3.82 -12.52
N LYS A 261 -4.62 -3.62 -11.93
CA LYS A 261 -5.65 -2.70 -12.46
C LYS A 261 -5.32 -1.21 -12.23
N SER A 262 -4.28 -0.90 -11.48
CA SER A 262 -3.86 0.45 -11.10
C SER A 262 -2.46 0.84 -11.57
N GLU A 263 -1.81 0.03 -12.41
CA GLU A 263 -0.43 0.28 -12.84
C GLU A 263 -0.32 1.38 -13.91
N HIS A 264 0.69 2.24 -13.75
CA HIS A 264 1.02 3.39 -14.60
C HIS A 264 1.93 3.01 -15.79
N GLY A 265 2.60 3.98 -16.43
CA GLY A 265 3.37 3.79 -17.65
C GLY A 265 4.49 2.76 -17.58
N HIS A 266 5.02 2.44 -16.40
CA HIS A 266 6.01 1.38 -16.27
C HIS A 266 5.48 0.00 -16.70
N ASP A 267 4.19 -0.31 -16.52
CA ASP A 267 3.61 -1.57 -17.02
C ASP A 267 3.67 -1.63 -18.55
N LEU A 268 3.43 -0.50 -19.23
CA LEU A 268 3.51 -0.42 -20.69
C LEU A 268 4.94 -0.74 -21.17
N LEU A 269 5.96 -0.11 -20.56
CA LEU A 269 7.36 -0.38 -20.87
C LEU A 269 7.74 -1.84 -20.61
N LEU A 270 7.45 -2.35 -19.41
CA LEU A 270 7.83 -3.71 -19.01
C LEU A 270 7.10 -4.78 -19.82
N SER A 271 5.83 -4.57 -20.17
CA SER A 271 5.06 -5.45 -21.05
C SER A 271 5.72 -5.55 -22.43
N TRP A 272 6.10 -4.41 -23.01
CA TRP A 272 6.75 -4.39 -24.32
C TRP A 272 8.14 -5.05 -24.26
N LEU A 273 8.96 -4.72 -23.26
CA LEU A 273 10.29 -5.33 -23.10
C LEU A 273 10.20 -6.84 -22.91
N THR A 274 9.23 -7.34 -22.14
CA THR A 274 9.01 -8.78 -21.97
C THR A 274 8.79 -9.50 -23.31
N ALA A 275 8.05 -8.88 -24.24
CA ALA A 275 7.76 -9.46 -25.54
C ALA A 275 8.93 -9.34 -26.55
N ASN A 276 9.72 -8.28 -26.46
CA ASN A 276 10.65 -7.89 -27.52
C ASN A 276 12.13 -8.08 -27.16
N LEU A 277 12.51 -8.05 -25.87
CA LEU A 277 13.92 -8.02 -25.45
C LEU A 277 14.74 -9.21 -25.98
N LYS A 278 14.13 -10.40 -26.06
CA LYS A 278 14.79 -11.61 -26.60
C LYS A 278 15.02 -11.57 -28.11
N GLN A 279 14.28 -10.74 -28.84
CA GLN A 279 14.39 -10.60 -30.30
C GLN A 279 15.36 -9.49 -30.68
N MET A 280 15.74 -8.62 -29.74
CA MET A 280 16.70 -7.56 -29.98
C MET A 280 18.09 -8.15 -30.22
N ALA A 281 18.91 -7.42 -30.99
CA ALA A 281 20.27 -7.86 -31.31
C ALA A 281 21.08 -8.14 -30.03
N PRO A 282 21.87 -9.22 -29.99
CA PRO A 282 22.76 -9.49 -28.86
C PRO A 282 23.69 -8.31 -28.62
N SER A 283 23.82 -7.88 -27.36
CA SER A 283 24.76 -6.84 -26.96
C SER A 283 25.94 -7.47 -26.22
N ALA A 284 27.14 -6.98 -26.50
CA ALA A 284 28.36 -7.38 -25.78
C ALA A 284 28.43 -6.80 -24.36
N LYS A 285 27.60 -5.78 -24.06
CA LYS A 285 27.48 -5.16 -22.74
C LYS A 285 26.04 -5.28 -22.24
N PRO A 286 25.82 -5.31 -20.91
CA PRO A 286 24.47 -5.18 -20.36
C PRO A 286 23.79 -3.95 -20.93
N ARG A 287 22.58 -4.13 -21.46
CA ARG A 287 21.75 -3.00 -21.93
C ARG A 287 21.35 -2.14 -20.72
N ILE A 288 21.24 -0.84 -20.93
CA ILE A 288 21.05 0.16 -19.88
C ILE A 288 19.62 0.68 -19.95
N LEU A 289 18.91 0.60 -18.82
CA LEU A 289 17.62 1.24 -18.61
C LEU A 289 17.80 2.41 -17.63
N ILE A 290 17.38 3.60 -18.03
CA ILE A 290 17.36 4.79 -17.18
C ILE A 290 15.91 5.13 -16.79
N GLU A 291 15.65 5.32 -15.51
CA GLU A 291 14.42 5.94 -15.00
C GLU A 291 14.74 7.38 -14.60
N ILE A 292 13.94 8.34 -15.10
CA ILE A 292 13.92 9.70 -14.59
C ILE A 292 12.61 9.89 -13.84
N GLY A 293 12.71 10.16 -12.54
CA GLY A 293 11.59 10.10 -11.60
C GLY A 293 11.66 8.83 -10.77
N THR A 294 12.32 8.90 -9.61
CA THR A 294 12.34 7.76 -8.68
C THR A 294 11.02 7.71 -7.93
N THR A 295 10.57 6.51 -7.54
CA THR A 295 9.38 6.36 -6.68
C THR A 295 9.52 7.22 -5.43
N ARG A 296 8.60 8.18 -5.25
CA ARG A 296 8.67 9.21 -4.20
C ARG A 296 7.92 8.84 -2.94
N GLU A 297 6.78 8.17 -3.09
CA GLU A 297 5.93 7.76 -1.97
C GLU A 297 5.59 6.27 -2.10
N ASP A 298 5.66 5.54 -0.99
CA ASP A 298 5.17 4.17 -0.93
C ASP A 298 3.65 4.18 -0.77
N VAL A 299 2.93 4.34 -1.88
CA VAL A 299 1.46 4.31 -1.94
C VAL A 299 0.98 3.45 -3.12
N PRO A 300 -0.23 2.86 -3.08
CA PRO A 300 -0.74 2.04 -4.18
C PRO A 300 -0.75 2.80 -5.50
N GLY A 301 -0.42 2.12 -6.59
CA GLY A 301 -0.27 2.71 -7.92
C GLY A 301 1.15 3.22 -8.21
N GLN A 302 1.88 3.69 -7.20
CA GLN A 302 3.29 4.07 -7.31
C GLN A 302 4.23 2.85 -7.13
N GLY A 303 5.52 3.01 -7.44
CA GLY A 303 6.53 1.94 -7.27
C GLY A 303 7.22 1.45 -8.55
N SER A 304 7.30 2.29 -9.59
CA SER A 304 7.98 1.97 -10.85
C SER A 304 9.42 1.48 -10.60
N THR A 305 10.19 2.19 -9.78
CA THR A 305 11.60 1.90 -9.49
C THR A 305 11.83 0.46 -9.04
N ALA A 306 11.03 -0.04 -8.09
CA ALA A 306 11.20 -1.39 -7.57
C ALA A 306 10.88 -2.46 -8.62
N LYS A 307 9.82 -2.24 -9.41
CA LYS A 307 9.39 -3.17 -10.47
C LYS A 307 10.36 -3.19 -11.64
N ILE A 308 10.81 -2.01 -12.07
CA ILE A 308 11.82 -1.86 -13.12
C ILE A 308 13.13 -2.49 -12.66
N ALA A 309 13.60 -2.23 -11.43
CA ALA A 309 14.79 -2.87 -10.88
C ALA A 309 14.67 -4.40 -10.87
N ALA A 310 13.54 -4.94 -10.41
CA ALA A 310 13.30 -6.38 -10.43
C ALA A 310 13.34 -6.97 -11.85
N PHE A 311 12.72 -6.28 -12.82
CA PHE A 311 12.77 -6.67 -14.23
C PHE A 311 14.20 -6.62 -14.78
N CYS A 312 14.94 -5.55 -14.53
CA CYS A 312 16.33 -5.40 -14.96
C CYS A 312 17.21 -6.52 -14.39
N LYS A 313 17.06 -6.84 -13.11
CA LYS A 313 17.79 -7.93 -12.45
C LYS A 313 17.49 -9.27 -13.11
N ALA A 314 16.22 -9.55 -13.40
CA ALA A 314 15.79 -10.81 -14.01
C ALA A 314 16.28 -10.98 -15.45
N ASN A 315 16.53 -9.87 -16.17
CA ASN A 315 16.90 -9.88 -17.58
C ASN A 315 18.36 -9.45 -17.84
N GLY A 316 19.18 -9.27 -16.80
CA GLY A 316 20.59 -8.90 -16.96
C GLY A 316 20.80 -7.49 -17.53
N LEU A 317 19.88 -6.56 -17.27
CA LEU A 317 20.00 -5.15 -17.63
C LEU A 317 20.69 -4.37 -16.51
N HIS A 318 21.45 -3.33 -16.85
CA HIS A 318 21.88 -2.33 -15.88
C HIS A 318 20.78 -1.30 -15.67
N PHE A 319 20.54 -0.90 -14.42
CA PHE A 319 19.49 0.03 -14.06
C PHE A 319 20.04 1.24 -13.33
N ILE A 320 19.60 2.42 -13.77
CA ILE A 320 19.90 3.70 -13.16
C ILE A 320 18.58 4.42 -12.92
N THR A 321 18.32 4.85 -11.68
CA THR A 321 17.21 5.74 -11.36
C THR A 321 17.73 7.11 -10.93
N VAL A 322 17.05 8.16 -11.36
CA VAL A 322 17.45 9.55 -11.12
C VAL A 322 16.28 10.31 -10.52
N ASP A 323 16.53 11.08 -9.45
CA ASP A 323 15.54 11.99 -8.89
C ASP A 323 16.21 13.26 -8.34
N MET A 324 15.51 14.38 -8.43
CA MET A 324 15.99 15.65 -7.89
C MET A 324 16.09 15.63 -6.36
N ASP A 325 15.34 14.71 -5.73
CA ASP A 325 15.26 14.59 -4.30
C ASP A 325 16.30 13.58 -3.75
N PRO A 326 17.20 14.01 -2.84
CA PRO A 326 18.14 13.13 -2.18
C PRO A 326 17.50 11.99 -1.37
N HIS A 327 16.31 12.21 -0.79
CA HIS A 327 15.58 11.19 -0.03
C HIS A 327 15.18 10.03 -0.93
N ASN A 328 14.56 10.32 -2.08
CA ASN A 328 14.06 9.30 -3.01
C ASN A 328 15.22 8.45 -3.53
N SER A 329 16.32 9.11 -3.91
CA SER A 329 17.55 8.46 -4.36
C SER A 329 18.16 7.57 -3.27
N LEU A 330 18.21 8.05 -2.03
CA LEU A 330 18.73 7.28 -0.89
C LEU A 330 17.87 6.03 -0.62
N MET A 331 16.55 6.16 -0.64
CA MET A 331 15.63 5.04 -0.46
C MET A 331 15.80 3.97 -1.55
N ALA A 332 15.94 4.39 -2.81
CA ALA A 332 16.23 3.47 -3.91
C ALA A 332 17.60 2.78 -3.74
N ALA A 333 18.65 3.54 -3.38
CA ALA A 333 19.98 2.97 -3.11
C ALA A 333 19.96 1.91 -2.00
N GLN A 334 19.22 2.17 -0.92
CA GLN A 334 19.05 1.21 0.18
C GLN A 334 18.33 -0.06 -0.28
N ALA A 335 17.29 0.07 -1.11
CA ALA A 335 16.56 -1.06 -1.68
C ALA A 335 17.45 -1.91 -2.61
N PHE A 336 18.28 -1.27 -3.44
CA PHE A 336 19.24 -1.96 -4.30
C PHE A 336 20.31 -2.70 -3.50
N LYS A 337 20.83 -2.07 -2.43
CA LYS A 337 21.78 -2.71 -1.50
C LYS A 337 21.17 -3.93 -0.82
N ALA A 338 19.93 -3.82 -0.32
CA ALA A 338 19.22 -4.93 0.30
C ALA A 338 19.00 -6.10 -0.68
N SER A 339 18.81 -5.78 -1.97
CA SER A 339 18.62 -6.76 -3.05
C SER A 339 19.92 -7.26 -3.69
N SER A 340 21.08 -6.79 -3.20
CA SER A 340 22.42 -7.07 -3.72
C SER A 340 22.53 -6.84 -5.24
N THR A 341 21.93 -5.75 -5.73
CA THR A 341 21.99 -5.36 -7.14
C THR A 341 22.99 -4.23 -7.33
N PRO A 342 23.81 -4.24 -8.41
CA PRO A 342 24.79 -3.20 -8.70
C PRO A 342 24.16 -1.95 -9.34
N PHE A 343 22.88 -1.70 -9.11
CA PHE A 343 22.13 -0.59 -9.72
C PHE A 343 22.47 0.74 -9.05
N GLU A 344 22.23 1.82 -9.79
CA GLU A 344 22.59 3.18 -9.38
C GLU A 344 21.33 3.99 -9.06
N ALA A 345 21.37 4.73 -7.95
CA ALA A 345 20.37 5.73 -7.63
C ALA A 345 21.07 7.08 -7.49
N ILE A 346 20.73 8.03 -8.36
CA ILE A 346 21.45 9.28 -8.55
C ILE A 346 20.57 10.46 -8.14
N THR A 347 21.10 11.30 -7.26
CA THR A 347 20.46 12.57 -6.91
C THR A 347 20.88 13.66 -7.90
N ALA A 348 19.99 13.99 -8.84
CA ALA A 348 20.20 15.03 -9.82
C ALA A 348 18.88 15.43 -10.48
N LYS A 349 18.82 16.62 -11.07
CA LYS A 349 17.75 16.93 -12.03
C LYS A 349 17.87 16.00 -13.24
N GLY A 350 16.73 15.50 -13.71
CA GLY A 350 16.70 14.49 -14.78
C GLY A 350 17.32 14.99 -16.08
N GLU A 351 16.95 16.20 -16.48
CA GLU A 351 17.44 16.90 -17.65
C GLU A 351 18.95 17.17 -17.58
N ASP A 352 19.48 17.52 -16.41
CA ASP A 352 20.91 17.76 -16.22
C ASP A 352 21.71 16.46 -16.28
N TYR A 353 21.22 15.41 -15.61
CA TYR A 353 21.84 14.09 -15.65
C TYR A 353 21.89 13.54 -17.09
N LEU A 354 20.75 13.56 -17.80
CA LEU A 354 20.69 13.10 -19.18
C LEU A 354 21.58 13.92 -20.10
N ARG A 355 21.70 15.24 -19.88
CA ARG A 355 22.60 16.09 -20.67
C ARG A 355 24.06 15.69 -20.49
N GLN A 356 24.46 15.40 -19.25
CA GLN A 356 25.85 15.08 -18.86
C GLN A 356 26.21 13.60 -19.01
N TYR A 357 25.23 12.70 -19.21
CA TYR A 357 25.46 11.27 -19.31
C TYR A 357 26.49 10.95 -20.42
N PRO A 358 27.60 10.27 -20.11
CA PRO A 358 28.74 10.18 -21.02
C PRO A 358 28.57 9.15 -22.15
N GLY A 359 27.55 8.29 -22.09
CA GLY A 359 27.37 7.17 -22.99
C GLY A 359 26.04 7.15 -23.72
N GLN A 360 25.73 5.99 -24.31
CA GLN A 360 24.41 5.66 -24.83
C GLN A 360 23.67 4.76 -23.84
N PHE A 361 22.34 4.80 -23.90
CA PHE A 361 21.45 3.90 -23.16
C PHE A 361 20.38 3.33 -24.09
N ASP A 362 19.83 2.18 -23.72
CA ASP A 362 18.92 1.42 -24.57
C ASP A 362 17.46 1.79 -24.29
N PHE A 363 17.12 1.99 -23.02
CA PHE A 363 15.74 2.17 -22.59
C PHE A 363 15.64 3.35 -21.64
N ILE A 364 14.55 4.11 -21.75
CA ILE A 364 14.27 5.18 -20.79
C ILE A 364 12.80 5.21 -20.40
N PHE A 365 12.56 5.33 -19.10
CA PHE A 365 11.27 5.62 -18.49
C PHE A 365 11.27 7.07 -17.98
N LEU A 366 10.43 7.92 -18.57
CA LEU A 366 10.31 9.34 -18.25
C LEU A 366 9.05 9.56 -17.41
N ASP A 367 9.21 9.59 -16.10
CA ASP A 367 8.21 9.92 -15.09
C ASP A 367 8.69 11.10 -14.22
N ALA A 368 9.20 12.13 -14.91
CA ALA A 368 10.17 13.08 -14.37
C ALA A 368 9.53 14.20 -13.51
N TYR A 369 9.29 15.39 -14.07
CA TYR A 369 8.62 16.48 -13.37
C TYR A 369 7.11 16.18 -13.26
N ASP A 370 6.42 16.55 -12.19
CA ASP A 370 4.98 16.31 -12.09
C ASP A 370 4.18 17.38 -12.83
N PHE A 371 3.17 16.98 -13.60
CA PHE A 371 2.24 17.97 -14.13
C PHE A 371 1.29 18.42 -13.01
N ASP A 372 0.85 19.67 -13.03
CA ASP A 372 -0.07 20.17 -12.02
C ASP A 372 -1.51 19.72 -12.30
N HIS A 373 -2.03 18.84 -11.44
CA HIS A 373 -3.44 18.43 -11.46
C HIS A 373 -4.19 18.87 -10.20
N GLY A 374 -3.61 19.78 -9.41
CA GLY A 374 -4.22 20.38 -8.22
C GLY A 374 -4.41 19.45 -7.01
N ASN A 375 -3.88 18.22 -7.04
CA ASN A 375 -4.05 17.24 -5.95
C ASN A 375 -2.71 16.72 -5.40
N HIS A 376 -1.64 17.49 -5.56
CA HIS A 376 -0.34 17.18 -4.98
C HIS A 376 -0.36 17.39 -3.47
N SER A 377 0.30 16.51 -2.71
CA SER A 377 0.45 16.71 -1.26
C SER A 377 1.31 17.95 -0.99
N GLU A 378 1.06 18.63 0.13
CA GLU A 378 1.90 19.77 0.55
C GLU A 378 3.37 19.36 0.71
N LEU A 379 3.59 18.11 1.16
CA LEU A 379 4.92 17.52 1.16
C LEU A 379 5.53 17.51 -0.24
N ARG A 380 4.84 16.94 -1.24
CA ARG A 380 5.34 16.85 -2.61
C ARG A 380 5.66 18.23 -3.18
N GLN A 381 4.78 19.19 -2.95
CA GLN A 381 4.98 20.58 -3.34
C GLN A 381 6.21 21.22 -2.68
N SER A 382 6.44 21.00 -1.39
CA SER A 382 7.59 21.58 -0.68
C SER A 382 8.93 20.98 -1.14
N ARG A 383 8.95 19.71 -1.58
CA ARG A 383 10.16 19.11 -2.19
C ARG A 383 10.53 19.82 -3.49
N TYR A 384 9.54 20.07 -4.35
CA TYR A 384 9.75 20.83 -5.58
C TYR A 384 10.27 22.23 -5.30
N GLU A 385 9.64 22.95 -4.36
CA GLU A 385 10.09 24.29 -3.99
C GLU A 385 11.53 24.29 -3.45
N LYS A 386 11.87 23.31 -2.61
CA LYS A 386 13.20 23.19 -2.02
C LYS A 386 14.31 22.89 -3.04
N PHE A 387 14.09 21.96 -3.96
CA PHE A 387 15.15 21.45 -4.83
C PHE A 387 15.12 22.03 -6.25
N LEU A 388 13.97 22.49 -6.70
CA LEU A 388 13.79 23.09 -8.02
C LEU A 388 13.52 24.61 -7.94
N GLY A 389 13.25 25.16 -6.75
CA GLY A 389 13.09 26.60 -6.52
C GLY A 389 11.67 27.11 -6.73
N ALA A 390 10.73 26.23 -7.07
CA ALA A 390 9.33 26.57 -7.29
C ALA A 390 8.42 25.37 -6.98
N ARG A 391 7.15 25.65 -6.64
CA ARG A 391 6.11 24.62 -6.56
C ARG A 391 5.82 24.05 -7.95
N ILE A 392 5.19 22.89 -7.98
CA ILE A 392 4.83 22.17 -9.21
C ILE A 392 3.95 23.06 -10.09
N ASP A 393 4.35 23.26 -11.34
CA ASP A 393 3.58 23.96 -12.36
C ASP A 393 3.71 23.29 -13.74
N GLU A 394 2.78 23.61 -14.64
CA GLU A 394 2.74 23.02 -15.98
C GLU A 394 3.89 23.48 -16.89
N GLU A 395 4.33 24.74 -16.79
CA GLU A 395 5.35 25.31 -17.68
C GLU A 395 6.71 24.64 -17.45
N GLN A 396 7.15 24.59 -16.20
CA GLN A 396 8.38 23.90 -15.80
C GLN A 396 8.30 22.40 -16.06
N CYS A 397 7.12 21.80 -15.85
CA CYS A 397 6.89 20.40 -16.20
C CYS A 397 7.15 20.17 -17.69
N HIS A 398 6.51 20.93 -18.58
CA HIS A 398 6.65 20.76 -20.01
C HIS A 398 8.07 21.01 -20.50
N GLN A 399 8.71 22.06 -19.99
CA GLN A 399 10.06 22.44 -20.39
C GLN A 399 11.09 21.38 -19.99
N MET A 400 11.00 20.85 -18.77
CA MET A 400 11.93 19.82 -18.29
C MET A 400 11.83 18.52 -19.11
N HIS A 401 10.61 18.08 -19.47
CA HIS A 401 10.46 16.90 -20.33
C HIS A 401 10.97 17.14 -21.76
N LEU A 402 10.84 18.37 -22.30
CA LEU A 402 11.44 18.71 -23.58
C LEU A 402 12.96 18.61 -23.53
N GLU A 403 13.61 19.09 -22.47
CA GLU A 403 15.07 18.99 -22.31
C GLU A 403 15.55 17.54 -22.14
N CYS A 404 14.76 16.72 -21.45
CA CYS A 404 14.98 15.28 -21.40
C CYS A 404 14.88 14.67 -22.81
N ALA A 405 13.85 15.00 -23.58
CA ALA A 405 13.65 14.50 -24.95
C ALA A 405 14.80 14.90 -25.90
N GLN A 406 15.31 16.13 -25.79
CA GLN A 406 16.49 16.60 -26.52
C GLN A 406 17.74 15.77 -26.19
N SER A 407 17.95 15.45 -24.92
CA SER A 407 19.07 14.61 -24.50
C SER A 407 18.91 13.17 -25.00
N VAL A 408 17.71 12.60 -24.89
CA VAL A 408 17.37 11.25 -25.37
C VAL A 408 17.64 11.12 -26.87
N LEU A 409 17.30 12.13 -27.68
CA LEU A 409 17.52 12.12 -29.13
C LEU A 409 18.98 11.82 -29.52
N THR A 410 19.93 12.29 -28.72
CA THR A 410 21.37 12.19 -28.99
C THR A 410 22.03 10.98 -28.31
N LYS A 411 21.40 10.40 -27.28
CA LYS A 411 22.00 9.36 -26.43
C LYS A 411 21.28 8.01 -26.47
N LEU A 412 20.05 7.95 -26.96
CA LEU A 412 19.33 6.68 -27.10
C LEU A 412 19.97 5.82 -28.20
N ALA A 413 20.16 4.54 -27.91
CA ALA A 413 20.62 3.56 -28.89
C ALA A 413 19.66 3.49 -30.10
N PRO A 414 20.12 3.08 -31.29
CA PRO A 414 19.29 3.02 -32.49
C PRO A 414 18.03 2.14 -32.37
N ASP A 415 18.12 1.04 -31.62
CA ASP A 415 17.00 0.14 -31.31
C ASP A 415 16.35 0.44 -29.94
N GLY A 416 16.63 1.62 -29.39
CA GLY A 416 16.19 2.01 -28.06
C GLY A 416 14.72 2.45 -28.00
N VAL A 417 14.20 2.45 -26.78
CA VAL A 417 12.77 2.68 -26.48
C VAL A 417 12.60 3.76 -25.44
N VAL A 418 11.64 4.64 -25.68
CA VAL A 418 11.23 5.71 -24.76
C VAL A 418 9.83 5.40 -24.26
N CYS A 419 9.62 5.38 -22.96
CA CYS A 419 8.30 5.41 -22.35
C CYS A 419 8.11 6.75 -21.64
N MET A 420 7.13 7.53 -22.10
CA MET A 420 6.69 8.75 -21.43
C MET A 420 5.48 8.42 -20.56
N ASP A 421 5.59 8.64 -19.24
CA ASP A 421 4.46 8.46 -18.32
C ASP A 421 3.63 9.74 -18.19
N ASP A 422 2.40 9.60 -17.65
CA ASP A 422 1.43 10.69 -17.46
C ASP A 422 1.29 11.62 -18.69
N THR A 423 1.08 11.01 -19.85
CA THR A 423 0.82 11.69 -21.12
C THR A 423 -0.31 11.00 -21.90
N TRP A 424 -1.17 11.80 -22.54
CA TRP A 424 -2.24 11.30 -23.40
C TRP A 424 -2.60 12.32 -24.47
N LEU A 425 -3.41 11.89 -25.46
CA LEU A 425 -4.00 12.78 -26.45
C LEU A 425 -5.30 13.38 -25.91
N ASP A 426 -5.37 14.70 -25.86
CA ASP A 426 -6.62 15.46 -25.71
C ASP A 426 -6.87 16.29 -26.97
N LYS A 427 -8.03 16.10 -27.60
CA LYS A 427 -8.43 16.78 -28.86
C LYS A 427 -7.35 16.75 -29.96
N GLY A 428 -6.58 15.66 -30.04
CA GLY A 428 -5.52 15.47 -31.02
C GLY A 428 -4.18 16.11 -30.67
N ALA A 429 -4.05 16.76 -29.52
CA ALA A 429 -2.79 17.28 -28.99
C ALA A 429 -2.32 16.45 -27.80
N TRP A 430 -1.01 16.23 -27.68
CA TRP A 430 -0.43 15.62 -26.47
C TRP A 430 -0.49 16.62 -25.32
N THR A 431 -0.84 16.14 -24.12
CA THR A 431 -0.99 16.96 -22.92
C THR A 431 -0.26 16.36 -21.71
N ALA A 432 -0.29 17.06 -20.56
CA ALA A 432 0.44 16.75 -19.33
C ALA A 432 1.96 16.67 -19.56
N LYS A 433 2.66 15.66 -19.03
CA LYS A 433 4.14 15.60 -19.09
C LYS A 433 4.68 15.66 -20.53
N GLY A 434 3.93 15.09 -21.46
CA GLY A 434 4.31 14.98 -22.87
C GLY A 434 4.02 16.20 -23.74
N THR A 435 3.44 17.30 -23.23
CA THR A 435 2.96 18.44 -24.05
C THR A 435 3.98 18.95 -25.07
N LEU A 436 5.24 19.14 -24.66
CA LEU A 436 6.32 19.59 -25.56
C LEU A 436 7.22 18.44 -26.04
N ALA A 437 7.46 17.45 -25.19
CA ALA A 437 8.35 16.33 -25.49
C ALA A 437 7.82 15.40 -26.58
N MET A 438 6.51 15.11 -26.59
CA MET A 438 5.92 14.20 -27.58
C MET A 438 5.97 14.80 -29.00
N PRO A 439 5.55 16.06 -29.26
CA PRO A 439 5.76 16.70 -30.56
C PRO A 439 7.23 16.70 -30.98
N TYR A 440 8.16 16.97 -30.04
CA TYR A 440 9.58 16.97 -30.33
C TYR A 440 10.07 15.58 -30.81
N PHE A 441 9.72 14.51 -30.10
CA PHE A 441 10.07 13.15 -30.52
C PHE A 441 9.53 12.82 -31.92
N LEU A 442 8.24 13.11 -32.16
CA LEU A 442 7.58 12.82 -33.44
C LEU A 442 8.23 13.58 -34.62
N GLN A 443 8.61 14.84 -34.41
CA GLN A 443 9.32 15.65 -35.42
C GLN A 443 10.72 15.11 -35.73
N HIS A 444 11.35 14.37 -34.80
CA HIS A 444 12.71 13.85 -34.93
C HIS A 444 12.77 12.34 -35.24
N GLY A 445 11.72 11.82 -35.87
CA GLY A 445 11.70 10.46 -36.42
C GLY A 445 11.35 9.36 -35.44
N PHE A 446 10.85 9.70 -34.24
CA PHE A 446 10.19 8.73 -33.39
C PHE A 446 8.74 8.52 -33.84
N HIS A 447 8.21 7.34 -33.59
CA HIS A 447 6.80 7.04 -33.74
C HIS A 447 6.28 6.32 -32.51
N VAL A 448 5.01 6.56 -32.19
CA VAL A 448 4.33 5.88 -31.09
C VAL A 448 3.99 4.48 -31.54
N ILE A 449 4.46 3.48 -30.80
CA ILE A 449 4.16 2.07 -31.04
C ILE A 449 2.95 1.60 -30.22
N GLU A 450 2.75 2.19 -29.04
CA GLU A 450 1.60 1.92 -28.19
C GLU A 450 1.36 3.12 -27.27
N ALA A 451 0.09 3.45 -27.03
CA ALA A 451 -0.30 4.43 -26.03
C ALA A 451 -1.53 3.92 -25.27
N ARG A 452 -1.43 3.79 -23.96
CA ARG A 452 -2.50 3.36 -23.05
C ARG A 452 -2.19 3.81 -21.63
N ASN A 453 -3.20 3.81 -20.77
CA ASN A 453 -3.05 4.10 -19.33
C ASN A 453 -2.30 5.41 -19.03
N ARG A 454 -2.54 6.45 -19.86
CA ARG A 454 -1.82 7.74 -19.79
C ARG A 454 -0.30 7.61 -19.92
N ALA A 455 0.16 6.67 -20.72
CA ALA A 455 1.56 6.57 -21.12
C ALA A 455 1.67 6.35 -22.63
N ALA A 456 2.81 6.74 -23.19
CA ALA A 456 3.14 6.53 -24.60
C ALA A 456 4.52 5.89 -24.73
N LEU A 457 4.59 4.83 -25.53
CA LEU A 457 5.81 4.12 -25.85
C LEU A 457 6.23 4.47 -27.28
N LEU A 458 7.48 4.88 -27.44
CA LEU A 458 8.05 5.36 -28.70
C LEU A 458 9.32 4.63 -29.05
N VAL A 459 9.53 4.42 -30.34
CA VAL A 459 10.80 3.96 -30.91
C VAL A 459 11.21 4.87 -32.05
N ARG A 460 12.51 4.91 -32.34
CA ARG A 460 13.02 5.66 -33.46
C ARG A 460 12.91 4.84 -34.74
N THR A 461 12.39 5.43 -35.82
CA THR A 461 12.50 4.80 -37.13
C THR A 461 13.99 4.73 -37.49
N PRO A 462 14.51 3.55 -37.90
CA PRO A 462 15.89 3.47 -38.38
C PRO A 462 16.05 4.45 -39.54
N THR A 463 16.92 5.44 -39.40
CA THR A 463 17.37 6.21 -40.55
C THR A 463 18.02 5.24 -41.51
N ALA A 464 17.49 5.12 -42.73
CA ALA A 464 18.18 4.40 -43.80
C ALA A 464 19.60 4.98 -43.90
N ALA A 465 20.59 4.14 -43.61
CA ALA A 465 22.00 4.51 -43.62
C ALA A 465 22.47 4.83 -45.05
#